data_AF-A0A2V8HBG6-F1
#
_entry.id   AF-A0A2V8HBG6-F1
#
_cell.length_a   1.000
_cell.length_b   1.000
_cell.length_c   1.000
_cell.angle_alpha   90.00
_cell.angle_beta   90.00
_cell.angle_gamma   90.00
#
_symmetry.space_group_name_H-M   'P 1'
#
loop_
_entity.id
_entity.type
_entity.pdbx_description
1 polymer ?
#
loop_
_entity_poly.entity_id
_entity_poly.type
_entity_poly.pdbx_seq_one_letter_code
_entity_poly.pdbx_strand_id
1 'polypeptide(L)'
;MGKVFRNKTRRHVIPLAILVVQTACINWDAAKRMGLRGPAPRSGKVVCNIEQPSGRHCASAEEKAGGIRLAAAAEALVTGQTSTIGLDDSPAALARCNGEPEAILFEGPFPQGTDLCLNCSATTSHPADEQCQALCEGMTPPTQSSADCAQRAHVATNMTAACFADGCTADAAPLDTFIDPRIAPEPVDWQNRIGVDVKGNQLVRIAPTNGLFDAGAASTQTIAAGDGYVQFAAVEVNTARLCGLSNGAPPDTDPTYPNITFAIDLFKDGYYYIFERGTKVPGPDINQSFGAYAPGDRFRVRVSDNFDGTGTVTYSRLTASCVDGKPCPENVFHVSAVKAVYPVRVDSSFREQDGTIADAKIVRIH
;
A
#
# COMPACT_ATOMS: atom_id res chain seq x y z
N MET A 1 31.39 37.91 76.63
CA MET A 1 30.98 36.49 76.51
C MET A 1 30.17 36.32 75.22
N GLY A 2 30.83 36.00 74.10
CA GLY A 2 30.20 35.82 72.79
C GLY A 2 29.88 34.34 72.52
N LYS A 3 28.65 34.04 72.09
CA LYS A 3 28.24 32.70 71.65
C LYS A 3 28.54 32.53 70.16
N VAL A 4 29.35 31.53 69.82
CA VAL A 4 29.64 31.10 68.44
C VAL A 4 28.58 30.08 68.00
N PHE A 5 27.84 30.38 66.93
CA PHE A 5 26.95 29.42 66.27
C PHE A 5 27.76 28.59 65.26
N ARG A 6 27.82 27.27 65.46
CA ARG A 6 28.39 26.31 64.49
C ARG A 6 27.31 25.90 63.49
N ASN A 7 27.52 26.22 62.21
CA ASN A 7 26.68 25.79 61.11
C ASN A 7 27.07 24.35 60.70
N LYS A 8 26.12 23.40 60.71
CA LYS A 8 26.36 21.97 60.41
C LYS A 8 25.85 21.67 59.00
N THR A 9 26.72 21.70 58.00
CA THR A 9 26.41 21.29 56.62
C THR A 9 26.25 19.77 56.56
N ARG A 10 25.01 19.28 56.42
CA ARG A 10 24.70 17.87 56.10
C ARG A 10 24.98 17.62 54.62
N ARG A 11 26.14 17.02 54.30
CA ARG A 11 26.39 16.42 52.98
C ARG A 11 25.43 15.23 52.81
N HIS A 12 24.46 15.35 51.89
CA HIS A 12 23.65 14.22 51.43
C HIS A 12 24.54 13.35 50.54
N VAL A 13 25.01 12.24 51.08
CA VAL A 13 25.70 11.20 50.31
C VAL A 13 24.62 10.39 49.60
N ILE A 14 24.43 10.67 48.30
CA ILE A 14 23.63 9.80 47.44
C ILE A 14 24.38 8.46 47.33
N PRO A 15 23.77 7.32 47.67
CA PRO A 15 24.49 6.04 47.68
C PRO A 15 24.91 5.65 46.27
N LEU A 16 26.21 5.33 46.12
CA LEU A 16 26.88 4.93 44.87
C LEU A 16 26.13 3.82 44.11
N ALA A 17 25.39 2.97 44.82
CA ALA A 17 24.60 1.88 44.25
C ALA A 17 23.46 2.34 43.31
N ILE A 18 22.84 3.50 43.56
CA ILE A 18 21.75 4.01 42.70
C ILE A 18 22.31 4.55 41.38
N LEU A 19 23.51 5.15 41.40
CA LEU A 19 24.19 5.66 40.21
C LEU A 19 24.65 4.53 39.27
N VAL A 20 25.08 3.39 39.83
CA VAL A 20 25.57 2.23 39.08
C VAL A 20 24.43 1.49 38.36
N VAL A 21 23.24 1.39 38.97
CA VAL A 21 22.08 0.75 38.32
C VAL A 21 21.55 1.59 37.17
N GLN A 22 21.46 2.92 37.32
CA GLN A 22 21.02 3.82 36.24
C GLN A 22 22.00 3.81 35.06
N THR A 23 23.31 3.85 35.31
CA THR A 23 24.32 3.80 34.23
C THR A 23 24.39 2.45 33.53
N ALA A 24 24.14 1.34 34.25
CA ALA A 24 24.05 0.00 33.64
C ALA A 24 22.81 -0.14 32.74
N CYS A 25 21.64 0.34 33.16
CA CYS A 25 20.43 0.37 32.32
C CYS A 25 20.60 1.24 31.07
N ILE A 26 21.16 2.45 31.22
CA ILE A 26 21.41 3.37 30.09
C ILE A 26 22.38 2.75 29.07
N ASN A 27 23.42 2.05 29.52
CA ASN A 27 24.37 1.37 28.63
C ASN A 27 23.77 0.13 27.95
N TRP A 28 22.86 -0.58 28.60
CA TRP A 28 22.18 -1.73 28.02
C TRP A 28 21.20 -1.32 26.91
N ASP A 29 20.41 -0.26 27.15
CA ASP A 29 19.49 0.28 26.15
C ASP A 29 20.25 0.89 24.97
N ALA A 30 21.36 1.58 25.22
CA ALA A 30 22.23 2.11 24.15
C ALA A 30 22.88 0.99 23.33
N ALA A 31 23.37 -0.08 23.97
CA ALA A 31 23.95 -1.23 23.28
C ALA A 31 22.91 -2.02 22.48
N LYS A 32 21.70 -2.22 23.01
CA LYS A 32 20.57 -2.85 22.31
C LYS A 32 20.16 -2.03 21.08
N ARG A 33 20.01 -0.71 21.24
CA ARG A 33 19.72 0.22 20.12
C ARG A 33 20.83 0.24 19.07
N MET A 34 22.09 0.11 19.48
CA MET A 34 23.22 0.02 18.56
C MET A 34 23.31 -1.34 17.84
N GLY A 35 22.88 -2.43 18.48
CA GLY A 35 22.70 -3.73 17.84
C GLY A 35 21.62 -3.70 16.76
N LEU A 36 20.46 -3.13 17.08
CA LEU A 36 19.29 -3.08 16.18
C LEU A 36 19.44 -2.11 15.01
N ARG A 37 20.23 -1.04 15.15
CA ARG A 37 20.58 -0.14 14.02
C ARG A 37 21.90 -0.52 13.32
N GLY A 38 22.67 -1.43 13.91
CA GLY A 38 24.03 -1.74 13.49
C GLY A 38 25.05 -0.58 13.65
N PRO A 39 26.34 -0.87 13.40
CA PRO A 39 27.39 0.13 13.35
C PRO A 39 27.26 1.01 12.10
N ALA A 40 27.94 2.17 12.09
CA ALA A 40 28.10 2.94 10.85
C ALA A 40 28.80 2.11 9.75
N PRO A 41 28.53 2.37 8.46
CA PRO A 41 27.60 3.38 7.94
C PRO A 41 26.13 2.94 8.05
N ARG A 42 25.25 3.87 8.40
CA ARG A 42 23.80 3.63 8.55
C ARG A 42 23.01 4.21 7.37
N SER A 43 23.45 3.90 6.16
CA SER A 43 22.85 4.42 4.92
C SER A 43 21.56 3.70 4.52
N GLY A 44 21.21 2.60 5.18
CA GLY A 44 19.97 1.88 4.98
C GLY A 44 18.78 2.53 5.66
N LYS A 45 17.57 2.21 5.19
CA LYS A 45 16.31 2.75 5.70
C LYS A 45 15.28 1.63 5.92
N VAL A 46 14.70 1.60 7.10
CA VAL A 46 13.41 0.95 7.39
C VAL A 46 12.39 2.03 7.70
N VAL A 47 11.13 1.81 7.35
CA VAL A 47 10.07 2.78 7.55
C VAL A 47 8.99 2.16 8.41
N CYS A 48 8.60 2.87 9.47
CA CYS A 48 7.83 2.32 10.58
C CYS A 48 6.52 3.07 10.79
N ASN A 49 5.42 2.35 10.92
CA ASN A 49 4.19 2.87 11.49
C ASN A 49 4.23 2.61 13.00
N ILE A 50 4.21 3.68 13.79
CA ILE A 50 4.23 3.62 15.26
C ILE A 50 2.98 4.34 15.74
N GLU A 51 2.04 3.60 16.30
CA GLU A 51 0.84 4.18 16.90
C GLU A 51 1.23 4.96 18.16
N GLN A 52 0.49 6.00 18.53
CA GLN A 52 0.71 6.75 19.77
C GLN A 52 0.20 5.95 20.99
N PRO A 53 0.77 6.14 22.20
CA PRO A 53 0.27 5.46 23.39
C PRO A 53 -1.17 5.89 23.67
N SER A 54 -2.08 4.92 23.83
CA SER A 54 -3.51 5.20 23.94
C SER A 54 -4.08 6.00 22.75
N GLY A 55 -3.46 5.90 21.57
CA GLY A 55 -3.86 6.62 20.35
C GLY A 55 -5.10 6.05 19.66
N ARG A 56 -5.66 4.96 20.18
CA ARG A 56 -6.87 4.33 19.65
C ARG A 56 -8.11 4.84 20.36
N HIS A 57 -9.08 5.31 19.60
CA HIS A 57 -10.37 5.79 20.10
C HIS A 57 -11.40 5.81 18.97
N CYS A 58 -12.68 5.99 19.29
CA CYS A 58 -13.71 6.08 18.26
C CYS A 58 -13.62 7.41 17.52
N ALA A 59 -13.63 7.33 16.19
CA ALA A 59 -13.31 8.47 15.33
C ALA A 59 -14.37 9.58 15.42
N SER A 60 -13.90 10.82 15.58
CA SER A 60 -14.71 12.03 15.42
C SER A 60 -15.08 12.30 13.94
N ALA A 61 -15.95 13.28 13.70
CA ALA A 61 -16.32 13.67 12.34
C ALA A 61 -15.13 14.26 11.58
N GLU A 62 -14.30 15.05 12.27
CA GLU A 62 -13.09 15.67 11.74
C GLU A 62 -12.05 14.62 11.37
N GLU A 63 -11.85 13.61 12.21
CA GLU A 63 -10.93 12.50 11.94
C GLU A 63 -11.40 11.62 10.79
N LYS A 64 -12.70 11.38 10.67
CA LYS A 64 -13.26 10.68 9.49
C LYS A 64 -13.04 11.46 8.19
N ALA A 65 -12.99 12.79 8.25
CA ALA A 65 -12.77 13.64 7.09
C ALA A 65 -11.29 13.77 6.70
N GLY A 66 -10.36 13.71 7.67
CA GLY A 66 -8.92 13.91 7.45
C GLY A 66 -8.04 12.67 7.65
N GLY A 67 -8.58 11.58 8.15
CA GLY A 67 -7.88 10.32 8.36
C GLY A 67 -7.82 9.45 7.10
N ILE A 68 -6.88 8.52 7.07
CA ILE A 68 -6.71 7.56 5.98
C ILE A 68 -7.16 6.18 6.45
N ARG A 69 -8.07 5.57 5.69
CA ARG A 69 -8.55 4.20 5.94
C ARG A 69 -7.37 3.23 5.85
N LEU A 70 -7.23 2.32 6.82
CA LEU A 70 -6.18 1.29 6.77
C LEU A 70 -6.31 0.42 5.51
N ALA A 71 -7.54 0.07 5.13
CA ALA A 71 -7.81 -0.66 3.88
C ALA A 71 -7.37 0.10 2.62
N ALA A 72 -7.31 1.44 2.65
CA ALA A 72 -6.88 2.26 1.52
C ALA A 72 -5.41 2.69 1.58
N ALA A 73 -4.63 2.14 2.52
CA ALA A 73 -3.27 2.61 2.78
C ALA A 73 -2.34 2.47 1.57
N ALA A 74 -2.46 1.40 0.77
CA ALA A 74 -1.66 1.23 -0.44
C ALA A 74 -1.98 2.29 -1.50
N GLU A 75 -3.27 2.60 -1.67
CA GLU A 75 -3.70 3.66 -2.59
C GLU A 75 -3.26 5.05 -2.12
N ALA A 76 -3.42 5.34 -0.82
CA ALA A 76 -2.98 6.59 -0.23
C ALA A 76 -1.46 6.78 -0.40
N LEU A 77 -0.68 5.69 -0.29
CA LEU A 77 0.77 5.72 -0.49
C LEU A 77 1.15 6.10 -1.93
N VAL A 78 0.57 5.42 -2.94
CA VAL A 78 0.90 5.69 -4.36
C VAL A 78 0.33 7.03 -4.86
N THR A 79 -0.66 7.60 -4.15
CA THR A 79 -1.21 8.93 -4.43
C THR A 79 -0.60 10.03 -3.55
N GLY A 80 0.34 9.71 -2.66
CA GLY A 80 1.00 10.66 -1.78
C GLY A 80 0.08 11.33 -0.75
N GLN A 81 -1.07 10.75 -0.46
CA GLN A 81 -1.93 11.18 0.64
C GLN A 81 -1.28 10.82 1.96
N THR A 82 -1.31 11.75 2.91
CA THR A 82 -0.73 11.56 4.25
C THR A 82 -1.66 12.10 5.32
N SER A 83 -1.68 11.45 6.46
CA SER A 83 -2.34 11.90 7.68
C SER A 83 -1.56 11.40 8.88
N THR A 84 -1.78 11.95 10.07
CA THR A 84 -1.30 11.30 11.32
C THR A 84 -2.35 10.36 11.91
N ILE A 85 -3.45 10.13 11.18
CA ILE A 85 -4.63 9.40 11.66
C ILE A 85 -4.95 8.29 10.65
N GLY A 86 -4.87 7.06 11.12
CA GLY A 86 -5.46 5.90 10.46
C GLY A 86 -6.90 5.69 10.91
N LEU A 87 -7.72 5.10 10.04
CA LEU A 87 -9.09 4.70 10.35
C LEU A 87 -9.22 3.19 10.12
N ASP A 88 -9.57 2.47 11.18
CA ASP A 88 -9.84 1.03 11.16
C ASP A 88 -11.35 0.79 11.14
N ASP A 89 -11.83 0.28 10.01
CA ASP A 89 -13.23 -0.09 9.76
C ASP A 89 -13.46 -1.60 9.86
N SER A 90 -12.49 -2.34 10.40
CA SER A 90 -12.66 -3.77 10.61
C SER A 90 -13.88 -4.03 11.51
N PRO A 91 -14.54 -5.20 11.39
CA PRO A 91 -15.71 -5.51 12.20
C PRO A 91 -15.41 -5.44 13.71
N ALA A 92 -14.16 -5.75 14.10
CA ALA A 92 -13.72 -5.64 15.48
C ALA A 92 -13.62 -4.18 15.94
N ALA A 93 -13.10 -3.27 15.11
CA ALA A 93 -13.03 -1.84 15.40
C ALA A 93 -14.43 -1.22 15.48
N LEU A 94 -15.29 -1.51 14.49
CA LEU A 94 -16.68 -1.06 14.47
C LEU A 94 -17.45 -1.55 15.71
N ALA A 95 -17.22 -2.79 16.15
CA ALA A 95 -17.84 -3.32 17.37
C ALA A 95 -17.37 -2.58 18.64
N ARG A 96 -16.09 -2.19 18.73
CA ARG A 96 -15.57 -1.35 19.83
C ARG A 96 -16.13 0.07 19.80
N CYS A 97 -16.50 0.56 18.62
CA CYS A 97 -16.91 1.94 18.39
C CYS A 97 -18.36 2.15 17.97
N ASN A 98 -19.25 1.21 18.34
CA ASN A 98 -20.69 1.32 18.12
C ASN A 98 -21.08 1.59 16.65
N GLY A 99 -20.37 0.96 15.72
CA GLY A 99 -20.58 1.11 14.28
C GLY A 99 -19.81 2.26 13.63
N GLU A 100 -19.05 3.03 14.41
CA GLU A 100 -18.12 4.02 13.88
C GLU A 100 -16.70 3.43 13.75
N PRO A 101 -15.85 3.96 12.86
CA PRO A 101 -14.47 3.54 12.73
C PRO A 101 -13.66 3.82 14.00
N GLU A 102 -12.65 3.01 14.28
CA GLU A 102 -11.64 3.31 15.29
C GLU A 102 -10.54 4.18 14.66
N ALA A 103 -10.34 5.38 15.18
CA ALA A 103 -9.20 6.22 14.85
C ALA A 103 -7.94 5.69 15.53
N ILE A 104 -6.83 5.70 14.79
CA ILE A 104 -5.50 5.31 15.25
C ILE A 104 -4.56 6.48 15.01
N LEU A 105 -4.11 7.12 16.09
CA LEU A 105 -3.11 8.17 15.99
C LEU A 105 -1.71 7.56 15.82
N PHE A 106 -0.96 8.06 14.85
CA PHE A 106 0.43 7.67 14.61
C PHE A 106 1.42 8.75 15.08
N GLU A 107 2.61 8.35 15.50
CA GLU A 107 3.72 9.24 15.87
C GLU A 107 4.26 10.02 14.64
N GLY A 108 4.10 9.45 13.44
CA GLY A 108 4.55 10.03 12.18
C GLY A 108 3.45 10.02 11.10
N PRO A 109 3.80 10.40 9.85
CA PRO A 109 2.85 10.36 8.76
C PRO A 109 2.45 8.91 8.45
N PHE A 110 1.18 8.69 8.13
CA PHE A 110 0.61 7.44 7.66
C PHE A 110 0.01 7.69 6.28
N PRO A 111 0.20 6.78 5.29
CA PRO A 111 0.91 5.49 5.35
C PRO A 111 2.42 5.58 5.10
N GLN A 112 2.99 6.78 4.92
CA GLN A 112 4.41 6.97 4.59
C GLN A 112 5.32 6.38 5.66
N GLY A 113 4.95 6.52 6.93
CA GLY A 113 5.67 6.05 8.10
C GLY A 113 6.81 6.97 8.54
N THR A 114 7.48 6.57 9.63
CA THR A 114 8.64 7.24 10.20
C THR A 114 9.92 6.53 9.78
N ASP A 115 10.90 7.29 9.28
CA ASP A 115 12.19 6.74 8.85
C ASP A 115 13.05 6.27 10.03
N LEU A 116 13.62 5.07 9.88
CA LEU A 116 14.67 4.50 10.71
C LEU A 116 15.92 4.27 9.86
N CYS A 117 16.97 5.05 10.13
CA CYS A 117 18.26 4.85 9.47
C CYS A 117 19.12 3.83 10.20
N LEU A 118 19.62 2.83 9.47
CA LEU A 118 20.37 1.69 10.00
C LEU A 118 21.34 1.09 8.97
N ASN A 119 22.21 0.21 9.42
CA ASN A 119 23.08 -0.56 8.54
C ASN A 119 22.38 -1.86 8.12
N CYS A 120 21.80 -1.89 6.92
CA CYS A 120 21.05 -3.05 6.44
C CYS A 120 21.89 -4.35 6.48
N SER A 121 23.19 -4.27 6.17
CA SER A 121 24.06 -5.46 6.11
C SER A 121 24.34 -6.07 7.48
N ALA A 122 24.45 -5.22 8.51
CA ALA A 122 24.72 -5.64 9.88
C ALA A 122 23.46 -6.07 10.65
N THR A 123 22.27 -5.81 10.10
CA THR A 123 20.97 -6.04 10.75
C THR A 123 20.16 -7.13 10.05
N THR A 124 20.74 -7.85 9.10
CA THR A 124 20.08 -8.92 8.34
C THR A 124 19.49 -10.05 9.20
N SER A 125 19.97 -10.22 10.44
CA SER A 125 19.42 -11.17 11.41
C SER A 125 18.18 -10.68 12.15
N HIS A 126 17.84 -9.39 12.03
CA HIS A 126 16.71 -8.76 12.72
C HIS A 126 15.59 -8.44 11.72
N PRO A 127 14.37 -8.99 11.92
CA PRO A 127 13.21 -8.61 11.15
C PRO A 127 12.95 -7.09 11.21
N ALA A 128 12.42 -6.51 10.14
CA ALA A 128 12.17 -5.07 10.07
C ALA A 128 11.18 -4.59 11.17
N ASP A 129 10.21 -5.42 11.58
CA ASP A 129 9.33 -5.12 12.72
C ASP A 129 10.09 -4.98 14.04
N GLU A 130 11.11 -5.83 14.29
CA GLU A 130 11.95 -5.71 15.48
C GLU A 130 12.71 -4.38 15.50
N GLN A 131 13.10 -3.89 14.32
CA GLN A 131 13.76 -2.60 14.18
C GLN A 131 12.78 -1.44 14.43
N CYS A 132 11.53 -1.55 13.97
CA CYS A 132 10.47 -0.59 14.28
C CYS A 132 10.09 -0.57 15.77
N GLN A 133 10.04 -1.74 16.41
CA GLN A 133 9.90 -1.85 17.85
C GLN A 133 11.05 -1.12 18.57
N ALA A 134 12.30 -1.30 18.12
CA ALA A 134 13.46 -0.63 18.69
C ALA A 134 13.39 0.90 18.56
N LEU A 135 12.86 1.39 17.43
CA LEU A 135 12.61 2.82 17.22
C LEU A 135 11.58 3.34 18.22
N CYS A 136 10.48 2.61 18.43
CA CYS A 136 9.44 2.91 19.41
C CYS A 136 10.00 2.96 20.85
N GLU A 137 10.76 1.94 21.28
CA GLU A 137 11.45 1.92 22.60
C GLU A 137 12.42 3.11 22.75
N GLY A 138 12.85 3.67 21.62
CA GLY A 138 13.69 4.86 21.45
C GLY A 138 13.05 6.19 21.85
N MET A 139 11.73 6.28 21.74
CA MET A 139 10.97 7.53 21.77
C MET A 139 10.82 8.08 23.20
N THR A 140 10.63 9.39 23.30
CA THR A 140 10.43 10.11 24.57
C THR A 140 8.97 10.53 24.74
N PRO A 141 8.34 10.33 25.91
CA PRO A 141 8.92 9.83 27.16
C PRO A 141 9.21 8.31 27.11
N PRO A 142 10.29 7.84 27.76
CA PRO A 142 10.78 6.45 27.68
C PRO A 142 9.92 5.43 28.45
N THR A 143 8.65 5.72 28.72
CA THR A 143 7.76 4.85 29.51
C THR A 143 7.22 3.65 28.72
N GLN A 144 7.64 3.48 27.47
CA GLN A 144 7.14 2.43 26.59
C GLN A 144 7.93 1.14 26.84
N SER A 145 7.25 0.12 27.37
CA SER A 145 7.86 -1.20 27.54
C SER A 145 8.07 -1.86 26.18
N SER A 146 9.01 -2.81 26.10
CA SER A 146 9.21 -3.61 24.88
C SER A 146 7.94 -4.33 24.43
N ALA A 147 7.13 -4.81 25.38
CA ALA A 147 5.86 -5.46 25.11
C ALA A 147 4.82 -4.50 24.51
N ASP A 148 4.81 -3.24 24.96
CA ASP A 148 3.93 -2.20 24.40
C ASP A 148 4.35 -1.86 22.95
N CYS A 149 5.65 -1.62 22.74
CA CYS A 149 6.17 -1.33 21.40
C CYS A 149 5.96 -2.47 20.41
N ALA A 150 6.08 -3.73 20.84
CA ALA A 150 5.82 -4.89 19.99
C ALA A 150 4.37 -4.99 19.48
N GLN A 151 3.40 -4.34 20.16
CA GLN A 151 2.01 -4.32 19.72
C GLN A 151 1.71 -3.16 18.76
N ARG A 152 2.43 -2.05 18.89
CA ARG A 152 2.06 -0.76 18.31
C ARG A 152 3.03 -0.24 17.24
N ALA A 153 4.16 -0.91 17.02
CA ALA A 153 5.18 -0.53 16.06
C ALA A 153 5.44 -1.65 15.06
N HIS A 154 5.16 -1.38 13.80
CA HIS A 154 5.29 -2.33 12.69
C HIS A 154 5.91 -1.63 11.48
N VAL A 155 6.41 -2.40 10.52
CA VAL A 155 6.80 -1.83 9.23
C VAL A 155 5.63 -1.09 8.59
N ALA A 156 5.94 0.02 7.93
CA ALA A 156 4.95 0.84 7.27
C ALA A 156 4.37 0.12 6.04
N THR A 157 3.21 0.59 5.59
CA THR A 157 2.45 -0.02 4.49
C THR A 157 3.34 -0.31 3.28
N ASN A 158 3.20 -1.52 2.75
CA ASN A 158 3.90 -2.01 1.56
C ASN A 158 5.44 -2.00 1.65
N MET A 159 6.01 -1.95 2.85
CA MET A 159 7.43 -2.24 3.04
C MET A 159 7.69 -3.75 2.99
N THR A 160 7.89 -4.28 1.78
CA THR A 160 8.18 -5.71 1.55
C THR A 160 9.66 -6.05 1.62
N ALA A 161 10.53 -5.06 1.43
CA ALA A 161 11.98 -5.22 1.63
C ALA A 161 12.31 -5.24 3.12
N ALA A 162 13.26 -6.07 3.53
CA ALA A 162 13.77 -6.07 4.91
C ALA A 162 14.43 -4.72 5.29
N CYS A 163 15.02 -4.04 4.30
CA CYS A 163 15.68 -2.73 4.46
C CYS A 163 15.92 -2.13 3.06
N PHE A 164 15.63 -0.85 2.87
CA PHE A 164 16.00 -0.13 1.65
C PHE A 164 17.45 0.32 1.71
N ALA A 165 18.24 0.00 0.69
CA ALA A 165 19.59 0.51 0.56
C ALA A 165 19.57 2.02 0.24
N ASP A 166 20.60 2.73 0.70
CA ASP A 166 20.88 4.13 0.36
C ASP A 166 19.70 5.11 0.57
N GLY A 167 18.82 4.80 1.53
CA GLY A 167 17.76 5.71 1.95
C GLY A 167 18.19 6.77 2.96
N CYS A 168 19.40 6.61 3.52
CA CYS A 168 19.95 7.50 4.53
C CYS A 168 21.43 7.84 4.24
N THR A 169 21.93 8.88 4.88
CA THR A 169 23.36 9.22 4.92
C THR A 169 24.12 8.21 5.79
N ALA A 170 25.44 8.16 5.66
CA ALA A 170 26.28 7.31 6.52
C ALA A 170 26.11 7.61 8.02
N ASP A 171 25.76 8.85 8.36
CA ASP A 171 25.55 9.35 9.73
C ASP A 171 24.10 9.22 10.21
N ALA A 172 23.29 8.37 9.56
CA ALA A 172 21.92 8.03 9.95
C ALA A 172 20.89 9.19 9.85
N ALA A 173 21.03 10.07 8.85
CA ALA A 173 19.99 11.03 8.49
C ALA A 173 19.24 10.56 7.23
N PRO A 174 17.90 10.70 7.13
CA PRO A 174 17.18 10.44 5.90
C PRO A 174 17.71 11.28 4.72
N LEU A 175 17.73 10.69 3.52
CA LEU A 175 18.10 11.40 2.30
C LEU A 175 16.87 11.98 1.61
N ASP A 176 16.86 13.29 1.37
CA ASP A 176 15.78 13.97 0.62
C ASP A 176 15.69 13.52 -0.85
N THR A 177 16.78 12.98 -1.39
CA THR A 177 16.84 12.45 -2.77
C THR A 177 16.41 11.00 -2.87
N PHE A 178 16.08 10.34 -1.75
CA PHE A 178 15.60 8.96 -1.76
C PHE A 178 14.22 8.90 -2.39
N ILE A 179 14.10 8.12 -3.47
CA ILE A 179 12.81 7.80 -4.07
C ILE A 179 12.29 6.54 -3.39
N ASP A 180 11.25 6.71 -2.58
CA ASP A 180 10.60 5.59 -1.89
C ASP A 180 9.99 4.63 -2.93
N PRO A 181 10.48 3.39 -3.05
CA PRO A 181 9.99 2.47 -4.08
C PRO A 181 8.53 2.06 -3.87
N ARG A 182 7.97 2.27 -2.67
CA ARG A 182 6.59 1.90 -2.34
C ARG A 182 5.53 2.84 -2.93
N ILE A 183 5.93 4.04 -3.38
CA ILE A 183 4.99 5.01 -3.98
C ILE A 183 4.68 4.68 -5.45
N ALA A 184 5.44 3.77 -6.06
CA ALA A 184 5.22 3.31 -7.42
C ALA A 184 4.27 2.11 -7.43
N PRO A 185 3.18 2.12 -8.23
CA PRO A 185 2.36 0.94 -8.45
C PRO A 185 3.18 -0.22 -9.04
N GLU A 186 2.89 -1.45 -8.62
CA GLU A 186 3.59 -2.64 -9.11
C GLU A 186 3.23 -2.90 -10.58
N PRO A 187 4.19 -3.16 -11.48
CA PRO A 187 3.88 -3.74 -12.79
C PRO A 187 3.12 -5.06 -12.63
N VAL A 188 2.15 -5.31 -13.51
CA VAL A 188 1.47 -6.60 -13.54
C VAL A 188 2.42 -7.67 -14.07
N ASP A 189 2.68 -8.68 -13.27
CA ASP A 189 3.45 -9.86 -13.66
C ASP A 189 2.50 -10.92 -14.26
N TRP A 190 2.57 -11.09 -15.58
CA TRP A 190 1.66 -11.91 -16.36
C TRP A 190 2.10 -13.37 -16.45
N GLN A 191 1.16 -14.27 -16.19
CA GLN A 191 1.31 -15.72 -16.33
C GLN A 191 0.14 -16.33 -17.12
N ASN A 192 0.18 -17.66 -17.29
CA ASN A 192 -0.81 -18.42 -18.05
C ASN A 192 -1.12 -17.83 -19.44
N ARG A 193 -0.06 -17.39 -20.12
CA ARG A 193 -0.13 -16.71 -21.40
C ARG A 193 -0.64 -17.67 -22.48
N ILE A 194 -1.81 -17.38 -23.04
CA ILE A 194 -2.40 -18.11 -24.16
C ILE A 194 -2.48 -17.14 -25.34
N GLY A 195 -1.73 -17.40 -26.41
CA GLY A 195 -1.76 -16.58 -27.63
C GLY A 195 -1.24 -15.14 -27.49
N VAL A 196 -0.73 -14.76 -26.31
CA VAL A 196 -0.16 -13.45 -25.98
C VAL A 196 1.31 -13.57 -25.58
N ASP A 197 2.02 -12.46 -25.66
CA ASP A 197 3.39 -12.33 -25.16
C ASP A 197 3.57 -11.03 -24.37
N VAL A 198 4.57 -11.01 -23.49
CA VAL A 198 4.91 -9.86 -22.65
C VAL A 198 6.08 -9.12 -23.27
N LYS A 199 5.88 -7.86 -23.64
CA LYS A 199 6.90 -7.00 -24.25
C LYS A 199 7.16 -5.78 -23.37
N GLY A 200 8.17 -5.87 -22.50
CA GLY A 200 8.39 -4.84 -21.47
C GLY A 200 7.23 -4.79 -20.50
N ASN A 201 6.58 -3.63 -20.34
CA ASN A 201 5.38 -3.47 -19.50
C ASN A 201 4.07 -3.55 -20.32
N GLN A 202 4.04 -4.38 -21.37
CA GLN A 202 2.89 -4.54 -22.26
C GLN A 202 2.55 -6.02 -22.43
N LEU A 203 1.26 -6.31 -22.54
CA LEU A 203 0.73 -7.60 -22.96
C LEU A 203 0.15 -7.45 -24.36
N VAL A 204 0.65 -8.26 -25.31
CA VAL A 204 0.31 -8.15 -26.73
C VAL A 204 -0.17 -9.49 -27.25
N ARG A 205 -1.29 -9.53 -27.96
CA ARG A 205 -1.69 -10.73 -28.71
C ARG A 205 -0.76 -10.95 -29.90
N ILE A 206 -0.05 -12.09 -29.89
CA ILE A 206 0.85 -12.49 -30.98
C ILE A 206 0.23 -13.54 -31.90
N ALA A 207 -0.75 -14.31 -31.39
CA ALA A 207 -1.42 -15.33 -32.17
C ALA A 207 -2.36 -14.72 -33.22
N PRO A 208 -2.45 -15.31 -34.44
CA PRO A 208 -3.45 -14.92 -35.43
C PRO A 208 -4.86 -14.90 -34.86
N THR A 209 -5.69 -13.98 -35.32
CA THR A 209 -7.10 -13.91 -34.91
C THR A 209 -7.98 -14.86 -35.74
N ASN A 210 -8.90 -15.55 -35.08
CA ASN A 210 -10.02 -16.27 -35.69
C ASN A 210 -11.36 -15.52 -35.47
N GLY A 211 -11.30 -14.28 -34.97
CA GLY A 211 -12.48 -13.49 -34.61
C GLY A 211 -13.10 -13.83 -33.25
N LEU A 212 -12.47 -14.68 -32.44
CA LEU A 212 -12.88 -15.00 -31.07
C LEU A 212 -11.93 -14.38 -30.04
N PHE A 213 -12.41 -14.27 -28.82
CA PHE A 213 -11.64 -13.92 -27.63
C PHE A 213 -11.01 -15.17 -27.03
N ASP A 214 -9.90 -15.61 -27.61
CA ASP A 214 -9.23 -16.89 -27.30
C ASP A 214 -7.74 -16.72 -26.96
N ALA A 215 -7.30 -15.50 -26.69
CA ALA A 215 -5.96 -15.19 -26.24
C ALA A 215 -6.02 -14.28 -25.01
N GLY A 216 -5.13 -14.46 -24.04
CA GLY A 216 -5.19 -13.79 -22.75
C GLY A 216 -4.10 -14.24 -21.78
N ALA A 217 -4.06 -13.58 -20.63
CA ALA A 217 -3.19 -13.90 -19.51
C ALA A 217 -3.80 -13.35 -18.21
N ALA A 218 -3.36 -13.88 -17.08
CA ALA A 218 -3.73 -13.40 -15.74
C ALA A 218 -2.48 -13.05 -14.92
N SER A 219 -2.63 -12.24 -13.87
CA SER A 219 -1.50 -11.88 -13.00
C SER A 219 -1.05 -13.03 -12.10
N THR A 220 0.21 -13.02 -11.66
CA THR A 220 0.69 -13.78 -10.50
C THR A 220 0.24 -13.15 -9.19
N GLN A 221 0.11 -11.83 -9.17
CA GLN A 221 -0.33 -11.05 -8.02
C GLN A 221 -1.84 -11.16 -7.80
N THR A 222 -2.25 -11.02 -6.53
CA THR A 222 -3.66 -10.93 -6.12
C THR A 222 -3.85 -9.78 -5.14
N ILE A 223 -4.98 -9.10 -5.22
CA ILE A 223 -5.51 -8.25 -4.14
C ILE A 223 -6.26 -9.20 -3.19
N ALA A 224 -5.68 -9.46 -2.01
CA ALA A 224 -6.19 -10.45 -1.07
C ALA A 224 -7.22 -9.88 -0.08
N ALA A 225 -7.11 -8.59 0.22
CA ALA A 225 -8.00 -7.79 1.06
C ALA A 225 -7.64 -6.31 0.88
N GLY A 226 -8.41 -5.41 1.49
CA GLY A 226 -8.19 -3.98 1.39
C GLY A 226 -8.49 -3.43 -0.01
N ASP A 227 -8.42 -2.12 -0.12
CA ASP A 227 -8.63 -1.42 -1.38
C ASP A 227 -7.43 -1.64 -2.30
N GLY A 228 -7.74 -1.75 -3.59
CA GLY A 228 -6.73 -1.89 -4.62
C GLY A 228 -7.32 -1.72 -6.00
N TYR A 229 -6.47 -1.65 -7.02
CA TYR A 229 -6.93 -1.53 -8.39
C TYR A 229 -5.92 -2.10 -9.37
N VAL A 230 -6.41 -2.47 -10.54
CA VAL A 230 -5.58 -2.56 -11.74
C VAL A 230 -5.76 -1.29 -12.57
N GLN A 231 -4.66 -0.79 -13.11
CA GLN A 231 -4.62 0.27 -14.10
C GLN A 231 -3.98 -0.25 -15.38
N PHE A 232 -4.44 0.21 -16.54
CA PHE A 232 -3.80 -0.06 -17.82
C PHE A 232 -4.09 1.05 -18.83
N ALA A 233 -3.34 1.08 -19.93
CA ALA A 233 -3.42 2.09 -20.97
C ALA A 233 -3.82 1.50 -22.33
N ALA A 234 -4.61 2.26 -23.09
CA ALA A 234 -4.93 1.99 -24.47
C ALA A 234 -3.78 2.43 -25.41
N VAL A 235 -3.45 1.61 -26.40
CA VAL A 235 -2.43 1.92 -27.42
C VAL A 235 -3.06 2.17 -28.78
N GLU A 236 -3.93 1.26 -29.21
CA GLU A 236 -4.64 1.33 -30.50
C GLU A 236 -6.16 1.39 -30.30
N VAL A 237 -6.91 1.84 -31.31
CA VAL A 237 -8.37 2.03 -31.23
C VAL A 237 -9.17 1.07 -32.12
N ASN A 238 -8.48 0.16 -32.81
CA ASN A 238 -9.02 -0.70 -33.87
C ASN A 238 -8.92 -2.20 -33.56
N THR A 239 -8.68 -2.55 -32.30
CA THR A 239 -8.65 -3.92 -31.77
C THR A 239 -9.60 -4.02 -30.57
N ALA A 240 -10.11 -5.21 -30.29
CA ALA A 240 -10.93 -5.52 -29.13
C ALA A 240 -10.11 -6.33 -28.11
N ARG A 241 -10.04 -5.79 -26.89
CA ARG A 241 -9.41 -6.46 -25.74
C ARG A 241 -10.04 -6.01 -24.44
N LEU A 242 -10.07 -6.93 -23.49
CA LEU A 242 -10.56 -6.72 -22.15
C LEU A 242 -9.41 -6.81 -21.16
N CYS A 243 -9.46 -5.96 -20.14
CA CYS A 243 -8.59 -6.01 -18.97
C CYS A 243 -9.41 -5.66 -17.73
N GLY A 244 -9.14 -6.32 -16.62
CA GLY A 244 -9.79 -6.01 -15.37
C GLY A 244 -9.48 -7.00 -14.26
N LEU A 245 -10.47 -7.30 -13.42
CA LEU A 245 -10.32 -8.14 -12.22
C LEU A 245 -11.20 -9.39 -12.31
N SER A 246 -10.63 -10.51 -11.87
CA SER A 246 -11.32 -11.79 -11.75
C SER A 246 -11.25 -12.31 -10.32
N ASN A 247 -12.34 -12.89 -9.83
CA ASN A 247 -12.37 -13.55 -8.53
C ASN A 247 -11.46 -14.79 -8.52
N GLY A 248 -10.86 -15.06 -7.37
CA GLY A 248 -10.00 -16.21 -7.13
C GLY A 248 -8.52 -15.95 -7.44
N ALA A 249 -7.67 -16.70 -6.75
CA ALA A 249 -6.24 -16.71 -6.99
C ALA A 249 -5.90 -17.47 -8.29
N PRO A 250 -4.73 -17.24 -8.88
CA PRO A 250 -4.25 -18.06 -10.00
C PRO A 250 -4.09 -19.55 -9.62
N PRO A 251 -4.00 -20.47 -10.61
CA PRO A 251 -3.87 -20.24 -12.05
C PRO A 251 -5.20 -19.88 -12.73
N ASP A 252 -5.09 -19.39 -13.95
CA ASP A 252 -6.20 -19.17 -14.86
C ASP A 252 -5.84 -19.77 -16.22
N THR A 253 -6.67 -20.67 -16.74
CA THR A 253 -6.41 -21.35 -18.00
C THR A 253 -7.45 -21.04 -19.07
N ASP A 254 -8.39 -20.14 -18.79
CA ASP A 254 -9.45 -19.75 -19.70
C ASP A 254 -9.27 -18.29 -20.14
N PRO A 255 -8.78 -18.04 -21.37
CA PRO A 255 -8.53 -16.70 -21.86
C PRO A 255 -9.80 -15.99 -22.35
N THR A 256 -10.98 -16.59 -22.18
CA THR A 256 -12.23 -16.03 -22.71
C THR A 256 -12.78 -14.95 -21.79
N TYR A 257 -13.27 -13.86 -22.39
CA TYR A 257 -13.82 -12.73 -21.62
C TYR A 257 -14.97 -13.06 -20.64
N PRO A 258 -15.81 -14.11 -20.83
CA PRO A 258 -16.79 -14.49 -19.81
C PRO A 258 -16.20 -14.95 -18.48
N ASN A 259 -14.95 -15.41 -18.47
CA ASN A 259 -14.21 -15.76 -17.26
C ASN A 259 -13.81 -14.51 -16.44
N ILE A 260 -13.70 -13.35 -17.11
CA ILE A 260 -13.36 -12.10 -16.45
C ILE A 260 -14.55 -11.57 -15.66
N THR A 261 -14.38 -11.37 -14.36
CA THR A 261 -15.51 -10.98 -13.48
C THR A 261 -15.90 -9.52 -13.68
N PHE A 262 -14.92 -8.63 -13.79
CA PHE A 262 -15.09 -7.18 -13.97
C PHE A 262 -14.09 -6.71 -15.01
N ALA A 263 -14.55 -6.35 -16.21
CA ALA A 263 -13.67 -5.97 -17.31
C ALA A 263 -14.10 -4.68 -17.98
N ILE A 264 -13.12 -3.90 -18.39
CA ILE A 264 -13.28 -2.84 -19.39
C ILE A 264 -12.87 -3.43 -20.73
N ASP A 265 -13.77 -3.36 -21.70
CA ASP A 265 -13.53 -3.72 -23.09
C ASP A 265 -13.16 -2.47 -23.88
N LEU A 266 -11.91 -2.41 -24.33
CA LEU A 266 -11.46 -1.43 -25.32
C LEU A 266 -11.75 -2.02 -26.70
N PHE A 267 -12.85 -1.61 -27.32
CA PHE A 267 -13.37 -2.27 -28.50
C PHE A 267 -12.85 -1.64 -29.80
N LYS A 268 -12.89 -2.43 -30.87
CA LYS A 268 -12.30 -2.09 -32.19
C LYS A 268 -12.99 -0.96 -32.96
N ASP A 269 -14.11 -0.45 -32.45
CA ASP A 269 -14.83 0.70 -33.00
C ASP A 269 -14.42 2.04 -32.36
N GLY A 270 -13.44 2.01 -31.46
CA GLY A 270 -12.94 3.20 -30.75
C GLY A 270 -13.77 3.58 -29.53
N TYR A 271 -14.70 2.73 -29.09
CA TYR A 271 -15.49 2.92 -27.87
C TYR A 271 -15.12 1.90 -26.79
N TYR A 272 -15.33 2.27 -25.53
CA TYR A 272 -15.11 1.37 -24.40
C TYR A 272 -16.41 0.98 -23.69
N TYR A 273 -16.44 -0.27 -23.25
CA TYR A 273 -17.59 -0.92 -22.63
C TYR A 273 -17.18 -1.56 -21.31
N ILE A 274 -18.18 -1.95 -20.52
CA ILE A 274 -17.98 -2.78 -19.33
C ILE A 274 -18.61 -4.14 -19.60
N PHE A 275 -17.88 -5.20 -19.26
CA PHE A 275 -18.37 -6.56 -19.23
C PHE A 275 -18.19 -7.14 -17.84
N GLU A 276 -19.26 -7.70 -17.30
CA GLU A 276 -19.24 -8.38 -16.01
C GLU A 276 -19.68 -9.83 -16.22
N ARG A 277 -18.76 -10.78 -16.04
CA ARG A 277 -18.99 -12.23 -16.26
C ARG A 277 -19.57 -12.51 -17.66
N GLY A 278 -19.01 -11.84 -18.66
CA GLY A 278 -19.43 -11.94 -20.06
C GLY A 278 -20.70 -11.18 -20.43
N THR A 279 -21.35 -10.50 -19.49
CA THR A 279 -22.55 -9.68 -19.76
C THR A 279 -22.17 -8.22 -19.93
N LYS A 280 -22.55 -7.62 -21.06
CA LYS A 280 -22.34 -6.19 -21.31
C LYS A 280 -23.21 -5.36 -20.37
N VAL A 281 -22.59 -4.46 -19.61
CA VAL A 281 -23.30 -3.42 -18.86
C VAL A 281 -23.62 -2.26 -19.82
N PRO A 282 -24.89 -1.86 -19.99
CA PRO A 282 -25.24 -0.79 -20.92
C PRO A 282 -24.71 0.56 -20.43
N GLY A 283 -23.84 1.17 -21.23
CA GLY A 283 -23.37 2.53 -21.01
C GLY A 283 -24.41 3.60 -21.38
N PRO A 284 -24.17 4.87 -20.99
CA PRO A 284 -25.15 5.94 -21.13
C PRO A 284 -25.33 6.50 -22.55
N ASP A 285 -24.43 6.20 -23.49
CA ASP A 285 -24.52 6.73 -24.86
C ASP A 285 -25.41 5.88 -25.78
N ILE A 286 -25.64 6.39 -27.00
CA ILE A 286 -26.47 5.72 -28.01
C ILE A 286 -25.93 4.35 -28.47
N ASN A 287 -24.62 4.14 -28.34
CA ASN A 287 -23.95 2.88 -28.65
C ASN A 287 -23.98 1.91 -27.45
N GLN A 288 -24.60 2.32 -26.33
CA GLN A 288 -24.52 1.65 -25.03
C GLN A 288 -23.08 1.49 -24.54
N SER A 289 -22.21 2.43 -24.92
CA SER A 289 -20.81 2.54 -24.49
C SER A 289 -20.68 3.58 -23.38
N PHE A 290 -19.52 3.59 -22.73
CA PHE A 290 -19.18 4.60 -21.72
C PHE A 290 -18.40 5.79 -22.31
N GLY A 291 -18.12 5.75 -23.62
CA GLY A 291 -17.50 6.84 -24.36
C GLY A 291 -16.48 6.33 -25.39
N ALA A 292 -15.93 7.27 -26.16
CA ALA A 292 -14.80 7.01 -27.03
C ALA A 292 -13.48 6.99 -26.24
N TYR A 293 -12.50 6.25 -26.73
CA TYR A 293 -11.14 6.24 -26.18
C TYR A 293 -10.09 6.51 -27.28
N ALA A 294 -8.91 6.94 -26.84
CA ALA A 294 -7.78 7.32 -27.68
C ALA A 294 -6.48 6.68 -27.13
N PRO A 295 -5.42 6.56 -27.96
CA PRO A 295 -4.11 6.15 -27.49
C PRO A 295 -3.62 6.99 -26.31
N GLY A 296 -3.13 6.34 -25.26
CA GLY A 296 -2.65 6.98 -24.03
C GLY A 296 -3.72 7.14 -22.94
N ASP A 297 -5.00 6.91 -23.24
CA ASP A 297 -6.03 6.83 -22.20
C ASP A 297 -5.74 5.73 -21.20
N ARG A 298 -6.01 6.00 -19.93
CA ARG A 298 -5.76 5.07 -18.83
C ARG A 298 -7.03 4.81 -18.06
N PHE A 299 -7.25 3.54 -17.78
CA PHE A 299 -8.45 3.04 -17.12
C PHE A 299 -8.07 2.33 -15.83
N ARG A 300 -8.98 2.34 -14.85
CA ARG A 300 -8.86 1.54 -13.64
C ARG A 300 -10.11 0.72 -13.40
N VAL A 301 -9.90 -0.49 -12.89
CA VAL A 301 -10.91 -1.30 -12.21
C VAL A 301 -10.46 -1.39 -10.77
N ARG A 302 -11.19 -0.72 -9.87
CA ARG A 302 -10.87 -0.62 -8.44
C ARG A 302 -11.83 -1.47 -7.64
N VAL A 303 -11.30 -2.12 -6.60
CA VAL A 303 -12.06 -2.77 -5.54
C VAL A 303 -11.84 -2.02 -4.23
N SER A 304 -12.92 -1.67 -3.53
CA SER A 304 -12.88 -1.12 -2.17
C SER A 304 -13.46 -2.12 -1.19
N ASP A 305 -12.74 -2.39 -0.10
CA ASP A 305 -13.07 -3.45 0.85
C ASP A 305 -14.37 -3.14 1.61
N ASN A 306 -15.25 -4.14 1.69
CA ASN A 306 -16.47 -4.09 2.50
C ASN A 306 -16.30 -4.76 3.87
N PHE A 307 -15.11 -5.30 4.17
CA PHE A 307 -14.75 -6.01 5.40
C PHE A 307 -15.58 -7.27 5.69
N ASP A 308 -16.20 -7.85 4.66
CA ASP A 308 -16.99 -9.08 4.69
C ASP A 308 -16.45 -10.15 3.72
N GLY A 309 -15.20 -10.00 3.26
CA GLY A 309 -14.59 -10.82 2.21
C GLY A 309 -15.00 -10.42 0.80
N THR A 310 -15.79 -9.36 0.65
CA THR A 310 -16.18 -8.79 -0.64
C THR A 310 -15.68 -7.36 -0.80
N GLY A 311 -15.71 -6.84 -2.02
CA GLY A 311 -15.41 -5.45 -2.29
C GLY A 311 -16.37 -4.81 -3.29
N THR A 312 -16.57 -3.50 -3.13
CA THR A 312 -17.33 -2.68 -4.08
C THR A 312 -16.45 -2.33 -5.28
N VAL A 313 -16.93 -2.61 -6.49
CA VAL A 313 -16.15 -2.38 -7.72
C VAL A 313 -16.53 -1.07 -8.40
N THR A 314 -15.53 -0.28 -8.76
CA THR A 314 -15.69 0.96 -9.54
C THR A 314 -14.80 0.96 -10.77
N TYR A 315 -15.28 1.62 -11.82
CA TYR A 315 -14.59 1.78 -13.08
C TYR A 315 -14.35 3.26 -13.33
N SER A 316 -13.11 3.61 -13.63
CA SER A 316 -12.71 5.00 -13.83
C SER A 316 -11.74 5.17 -14.99
N ARG A 317 -11.66 6.40 -15.48
CA ARG A 317 -10.68 6.83 -16.47
C ARG A 317 -9.89 7.99 -15.88
N LEU A 318 -8.58 7.96 -16.04
CA LEU A 318 -7.72 9.07 -15.65
C LEU A 318 -7.95 10.24 -16.60
N THR A 319 -7.98 11.45 -16.05
CA THR A 319 -8.23 12.68 -16.81
C THR A 319 -6.95 13.49 -17.07
N ALA A 320 -5.83 13.09 -16.47
CA ALA A 320 -4.49 13.59 -16.78
C ALA A 320 -3.42 12.54 -16.45
N SER A 321 -2.15 12.87 -16.69
CA SER A 321 -1.02 12.01 -16.31
C SER A 321 -0.91 11.88 -14.79
N CYS A 322 -0.68 10.65 -14.34
CA CYS A 322 -0.33 10.35 -12.95
C CYS A 322 1.18 10.47 -12.75
N VAL A 323 1.57 11.01 -11.59
CA VAL A 323 2.94 10.97 -11.10
C VAL A 323 2.91 10.12 -9.82
N ASP A 324 3.80 9.15 -9.72
CA ASP A 324 3.90 8.28 -8.54
C ASP A 324 4.11 9.12 -7.27
N GLY A 325 3.38 8.81 -6.21
CA GLY A 325 3.37 9.60 -4.98
C GLY A 325 2.62 10.95 -5.09
N LYS A 326 1.75 11.14 -6.09
CA LYS A 326 0.88 12.31 -6.23
C LYS A 326 -0.56 11.91 -6.55
N PRO A 327 -1.57 12.72 -6.17
CA PRO A 327 -2.95 12.44 -6.50
C PRO A 327 -3.15 12.30 -8.01
N CYS A 328 -3.80 11.20 -8.39
CA CYS A 328 -4.18 10.92 -9.77
C CYS A 328 -5.57 11.48 -10.05
N PRO A 329 -5.72 12.43 -10.98
CA PRO A 329 -7.05 12.91 -11.35
C PRO A 329 -7.76 11.83 -12.18
N GLU A 330 -8.92 11.38 -11.70
CA GLU A 330 -9.73 10.36 -12.35
C GLU A 330 -11.22 10.69 -12.27
N ASN A 331 -11.99 10.16 -13.22
CA ASN A 331 -13.44 10.24 -13.25
C ASN A 331 -14.03 8.82 -13.17
N VAL A 332 -14.80 8.54 -12.12
CA VAL A 332 -15.56 7.30 -11.98
C VAL A 332 -16.77 7.37 -12.91
N PHE A 333 -16.84 6.48 -13.89
CA PHE A 333 -17.95 6.44 -14.85
C PHE A 333 -18.94 5.31 -14.58
N HIS A 334 -18.59 4.35 -13.72
CA HIS A 334 -19.51 3.29 -13.31
C HIS A 334 -19.16 2.70 -11.93
N VAL A 335 -20.20 2.31 -11.20
CA VAL A 335 -20.12 1.53 -9.96
C VAL A 335 -20.89 0.24 -10.20
N SER A 336 -20.23 -0.90 -10.01
CA SER A 336 -20.84 -2.21 -10.23
C SER A 336 -21.94 -2.47 -9.20
N ALA A 337 -23.02 -3.11 -9.64
CA ALA A 337 -24.00 -3.72 -8.74
C ALA A 337 -23.52 -5.08 -8.21
N VAL A 338 -22.50 -5.66 -8.82
CA VAL A 338 -21.88 -6.94 -8.43
C VAL A 338 -20.68 -6.65 -7.54
N LYS A 339 -20.61 -7.34 -6.40
CA LYS A 339 -19.46 -7.26 -5.50
C LYS A 339 -18.34 -8.18 -5.97
N ALA A 340 -17.10 -7.73 -5.88
CA ALA A 340 -15.94 -8.59 -5.98
C ALA A 340 -15.86 -9.52 -4.77
N VAL A 341 -15.27 -10.71 -4.94
CA VAL A 341 -14.98 -11.63 -3.84
C VAL A 341 -13.48 -11.83 -3.79
N TYR A 342 -12.86 -11.51 -2.65
CA TYR A 342 -11.43 -11.65 -2.49
C TYR A 342 -10.99 -13.12 -2.40
N PRO A 343 -9.75 -13.46 -2.82
CA PRO A 343 -8.83 -12.58 -3.52
C PRO A 343 -9.28 -12.32 -4.97
N VAL A 344 -8.88 -11.18 -5.54
CA VAL A 344 -9.03 -10.90 -6.97
C VAL A 344 -7.67 -10.79 -7.65
N ARG A 345 -7.59 -11.22 -8.91
CA ARG A 345 -6.38 -11.12 -9.77
C ARG A 345 -6.66 -10.25 -10.99
N VAL A 346 -5.62 -9.74 -11.63
CA VAL A 346 -5.74 -9.11 -12.95
C VAL A 346 -5.96 -10.18 -14.01
N ASP A 347 -6.83 -9.90 -14.96
CA ASP A 347 -7.19 -10.83 -16.03
C ASP A 347 -7.41 -10.08 -17.35
N SER A 348 -7.19 -10.78 -18.47
CA SER A 348 -7.24 -10.18 -19.80
C SER A 348 -7.69 -11.14 -20.89
N SER A 349 -8.32 -10.58 -21.93
CA SER A 349 -8.76 -11.34 -23.10
C SER A 349 -8.64 -10.49 -24.37
N PHE A 350 -8.20 -11.08 -25.47
CA PHE A 350 -7.89 -10.39 -26.73
C PHE A 350 -8.57 -11.08 -27.89
N ARG A 351 -9.08 -10.29 -28.85
CA ARG A 351 -9.67 -10.79 -30.08
C ARG A 351 -8.76 -10.60 -31.29
N GLU A 352 -8.35 -9.38 -31.59
CA GLU A 352 -7.51 -9.06 -32.75
C GLU A 352 -6.02 -9.25 -32.45
N GLN A 353 -5.30 -9.80 -33.44
CA GLN A 353 -3.83 -9.84 -33.41
C GLN A 353 -3.27 -8.41 -33.29
N ASP A 354 -2.13 -8.28 -32.62
CA ASP A 354 -1.46 -7.01 -32.30
C ASP A 354 -2.24 -6.10 -31.32
N GLY A 355 -3.38 -6.60 -30.80
CA GLY A 355 -4.07 -5.98 -29.67
C GLY A 355 -3.15 -5.86 -28.45
N THR A 356 -3.11 -4.69 -27.83
CA THR A 356 -2.17 -4.35 -26.75
C THR A 356 -2.89 -3.80 -25.52
N ILE A 357 -2.50 -4.32 -24.35
CA ILE A 357 -2.69 -3.69 -23.03
C ILE A 357 -1.33 -3.17 -22.60
N ALA A 358 -1.19 -1.85 -22.47
CA ALA A 358 0.09 -1.24 -22.08
C ALA A 358 0.06 -0.72 -20.65
N ASP A 359 1.23 -0.63 -20.04
CA ASP A 359 1.47 -0.04 -18.72
C ASP A 359 0.49 -0.56 -17.66
N ALA A 360 0.28 -1.88 -17.67
CA ALA A 360 -0.56 -2.56 -16.71
C ALA A 360 0.13 -2.53 -15.34
N LYS A 361 -0.54 -1.95 -14.35
CA LYS A 361 -0.04 -1.86 -12.98
C LYS A 361 -1.12 -2.26 -11.98
N ILE A 362 -0.73 -2.87 -10.88
CA ILE A 362 -1.60 -3.24 -9.77
C ILE A 362 -1.18 -2.47 -8.51
N VAL A 363 -2.19 -2.04 -7.74
CA VAL A 363 -2.03 -1.48 -6.40
C VAL A 363 -2.81 -2.36 -5.44
N ARG A 364 -2.16 -2.77 -4.34
CA ARG A 364 -2.70 -3.64 -3.31
C ARG A 364 -1.94 -3.46 -2.00
N ILE A 365 -2.52 -3.92 -0.91
CA ILE A 365 -1.80 -4.14 0.36
C ILE A 365 -1.08 -5.50 0.27
N HIS A 366 0.18 -5.55 0.73
CA HIS A 366 1.01 -6.76 0.74
C HIS A 366 0.76 -7.68 1.92
#